data_AF-A0A7S2TPZ7-F1
#
_entry.id   AF-A0A7S2TPZ7-F1
#
_cell.length_a   1.000
_cell.length_b   1.000
_cell.length_c   1.000
_cell.angle_alpha   90.00
_cell.angle_beta   90.00
_cell.angle_gamma   90.00
#
_symmetry.space_group_name_H-M   'P 1'
#
loop_
_entity.id
_entity.type
_entity.pdbx_description
1 polymer ?
#
loop_
_entity_poly.entity_id
_entity_poly.type
_entity_poly.pdbx_seq_one_letter_code
_entity_poly.pdbx_strand_id
1 'polypeptide(L)'
;ASESFTKRNINSTIEQSLKIFEPVIQAALAENIKVRGYVSCVLGCPYEGTIKPSAVADVSKALYDMGCYEISLGDTIGVGNPGSAVAMIRAVKEKIPVEHLAAHFHDTYGQALVNLLA
;
A
#
# COMPACT_ATOMS: atom_id res chain seq x y z
N ALA A 1 -4.17 -0.07 -3.92
CA ALA A 1 -4.40 1.32 -4.35
C ALA A 1 -5.07 1.47 -5.72
N SER A 2 -5.37 0.38 -6.44
CA SER A 2 -6.03 0.40 -7.75
C SER A 2 -7.36 -0.34 -7.70
N GLU A 3 -8.45 0.26 -8.21
CA GLU A 3 -9.78 -0.35 -8.22
C GLU A 3 -9.81 -1.56 -9.17
N SER A 4 -9.26 -1.41 -10.37
CA SER A 4 -9.19 -2.49 -11.37
C SER A 4 -8.37 -3.67 -10.87
N PHE A 5 -7.25 -3.41 -10.16
CA PHE A 5 -6.47 -4.48 -9.55
C PHE A 5 -7.28 -5.19 -8.45
N THR A 6 -7.92 -4.44 -7.56
CA THR A 6 -8.73 -5.00 -6.47
C THR A 6 -9.89 -5.85 -7.02
N LYS A 7 -10.57 -5.35 -8.06
CA LYS A 7 -11.69 -6.05 -8.70
C LYS A 7 -11.24 -7.32 -9.41
N ARG A 8 -10.06 -7.35 -10.02
CA ARG A 8 -9.55 -8.57 -10.69
C ARG A 8 -8.94 -9.57 -9.71
N ASN A 9 -8.27 -9.09 -8.66
CA ASN A 9 -7.51 -9.93 -7.74
C ASN A 9 -8.37 -10.54 -6.63
N ILE A 10 -9.33 -9.78 -6.10
CA ILE A 10 -10.19 -10.22 -4.98
C ILE A 10 -11.68 -10.00 -5.25
N ASN A 11 -12.08 -9.67 -6.48
CA ASN A 11 -13.47 -9.47 -6.91
C ASN A 11 -14.27 -8.41 -6.12
N SER A 12 -13.58 -7.40 -5.58
CA SER A 12 -14.15 -6.37 -4.71
C SER A 12 -13.70 -4.95 -5.12
N THR A 13 -14.35 -3.91 -4.62
CA THR A 13 -13.81 -2.54 -4.65
C THR A 13 -12.85 -2.30 -3.49
N ILE A 14 -12.05 -1.24 -3.52
CA ILE A 14 -11.19 -0.87 -2.40
C ILE A 14 -12.03 -0.66 -1.13
N GLU A 15 -13.11 0.13 -1.22
CA GLU A 15 -14.00 0.40 -0.09
C GLU A 15 -14.60 -0.89 0.50
N GLN A 16 -15.08 -1.80 -0.35
CA GLN A 16 -15.65 -3.07 0.09
C GLN A 16 -14.61 -3.95 0.77
N SER A 17 -13.38 -4.04 0.21
CA SER A 17 -12.31 -4.82 0.82
C SER A 17 -11.89 -4.28 2.19
N LEU A 18 -11.84 -2.96 2.36
CA LEU A 18 -11.57 -2.32 3.66
C LEU A 18 -12.64 -2.70 4.70
N LYS A 19 -13.93 -2.66 4.33
CA LYS A 19 -15.03 -3.11 5.21
C LYS A 19 -14.94 -4.59 5.59
N ILE A 20 -14.41 -5.42 4.70
CA ILE A 20 -14.18 -6.86 4.97
C ILE A 20 -13.01 -7.05 5.93
N PHE A 21 -11.95 -6.23 5.82
CA PHE A 21 -10.77 -6.35 6.67
C PHE A 21 -11.01 -5.89 8.11
N GLU A 22 -11.82 -4.84 8.30
CA GLU A 22 -12.10 -4.25 9.62
C GLU A 22 -12.44 -5.30 10.72
N PRO A 23 -13.44 -6.18 10.57
CA PRO A 23 -13.75 -7.17 11.60
C PRO A 23 -12.61 -8.18 11.85
N VAL A 24 -11.82 -8.52 10.83
CA VAL A 24 -10.69 -9.44 10.96
C VAL A 24 -9.56 -8.77 11.74
N ILE A 25 -9.27 -7.50 11.46
CA ILE A 25 -8.28 -6.72 12.18
C ILE A 25 -8.70 -6.56 13.64
N GLN A 26 -9.97 -6.19 13.91
CA GLN A 26 -10.46 -6.06 15.28
C GLN A 26 -10.40 -7.37 16.07
N ALA A 27 -10.74 -8.51 15.45
CA ALA A 27 -10.62 -9.81 16.09
C ALA A 27 -9.15 -10.16 16.43
N ALA A 28 -8.22 -9.90 15.52
CA ALA A 28 -6.80 -10.12 15.79
C ALA A 28 -6.28 -9.23 16.93
N LEU A 29 -6.66 -7.95 16.94
CA LEU A 29 -6.26 -7.01 17.99
C LEU A 29 -6.83 -7.38 19.36
N ALA A 30 -8.07 -7.88 19.43
CA ALA A 30 -8.67 -8.38 20.67
C ALA A 30 -7.87 -9.54 21.29
N GLU A 31 -7.20 -10.33 20.46
CA GLU A 31 -6.31 -11.42 20.87
C GLU A 31 -4.84 -10.98 21.01
N ASN A 32 -4.56 -9.67 21.00
CA ASN A 32 -3.21 -9.09 21.05
C ASN A 32 -2.28 -9.54 19.89
N ILE A 33 -2.85 -9.90 18.74
CA ILE A 33 -2.12 -10.27 17.54
C ILE A 33 -1.87 -9.01 16.71
N LYS A 34 -0.59 -8.71 16.45
CA LYS A 34 -0.21 -7.57 15.59
C LYS A 34 -0.59 -7.82 14.14
N VAL A 35 -1.18 -6.81 13.49
CA VAL A 35 -1.58 -6.86 12.08
C VAL A 35 -0.77 -5.89 11.24
N ARG A 36 -0.21 -6.36 10.11
CA ARG A 36 0.50 -5.55 9.13
C ARG A 36 -0.38 -5.35 7.90
N GLY A 37 -0.54 -4.10 7.47
CA GLY A 37 -1.29 -3.76 6.26
C GLY A 37 -0.40 -3.86 5.01
N TYR A 38 -0.97 -4.29 3.88
CA TYR A 38 -0.29 -4.27 2.59
C TYR A 38 -1.09 -3.45 1.59
N VAL A 39 -0.41 -2.55 0.88
CA VAL A 39 -1.00 -1.78 -0.23
C VAL A 39 -0.26 -2.16 -1.50
N SER A 40 -0.98 -2.77 -2.44
CA SER A 40 -0.45 -3.13 -3.77
C SER A 40 -0.63 -2.01 -4.80
N CYS A 41 0.14 -2.11 -5.88
CA CYS A 41 0.16 -1.20 -7.02
C CYS A 41 0.51 0.25 -6.65
N VAL A 42 1.43 0.45 -5.69
CA VAL A 42 1.72 1.80 -5.16
C VAL A 42 2.48 2.70 -6.14
N LEU A 43 3.24 2.10 -7.06
CA LEU A 43 4.01 2.83 -8.10
C LEU A 43 3.48 2.59 -9.52
N GLY A 44 2.41 1.81 -9.66
CA GLY A 44 1.80 1.48 -10.94
C GLY A 44 0.91 0.25 -10.86
N CYS A 45 -0.07 0.17 -11.76
CA CYS A 45 -1.00 -0.93 -11.89
C CYS A 45 -0.93 -1.51 -13.32
N PRO A 46 -0.94 -2.85 -13.49
CA PRO A 46 -0.94 -3.47 -14.82
C PRO A 46 -2.22 -3.20 -15.64
N TYR A 47 -3.27 -2.68 -15.01
CA TYR A 47 -4.57 -2.41 -15.64
C TYR A 47 -4.89 -0.92 -15.80
N GLU A 48 -4.54 -0.10 -14.81
CA GLU A 48 -4.82 1.36 -14.79
C GLU A 48 -3.61 2.21 -15.16
N GLY A 49 -2.41 1.60 -15.24
CA GLY A 49 -1.17 2.33 -15.44
C GLY A 49 -0.79 3.14 -14.21
N THR A 50 -0.77 4.46 -14.35
CA THR A 50 -0.27 5.35 -13.28
C THR A 50 -1.25 5.44 -12.12
N ILE A 51 -0.76 5.21 -10.91
CA ILE A 51 -1.52 5.38 -9.66
C ILE A 51 -1.11 6.69 -8.99
N LYS A 52 -2.11 7.48 -8.57
CA LYS A 52 -1.86 8.74 -7.88
C LYS A 52 -1.32 8.48 -6.47
N PRO A 53 -0.25 9.17 -6.03
CA PRO A 53 0.26 9.07 -4.66
C PRO A 53 -0.80 9.30 -3.57
N SER A 54 -1.75 10.20 -3.81
CA SER A 54 -2.85 10.47 -2.87
C SER A 54 -3.72 9.24 -2.63
N ALA A 55 -4.00 8.43 -3.67
CA ALA A 55 -4.78 7.21 -3.52
C ALA A 55 -4.05 6.15 -2.69
N VAL A 56 -2.72 6.09 -2.79
CA VAL A 56 -1.89 5.24 -1.92
C VAL A 56 -1.97 5.72 -0.48
N ALA A 57 -1.86 7.03 -0.25
CA ALA A 57 -1.95 7.63 1.07
C ALA A 57 -3.32 7.40 1.73
N ASP A 58 -4.42 7.52 0.97
CA ASP A 58 -5.78 7.29 1.46
C ASP A 58 -5.99 5.84 1.95
N VAL A 59 -5.60 4.86 1.13
CA VAL A 59 -5.72 3.44 1.49
C VAL A 59 -4.80 3.08 2.66
N SER A 60 -3.57 3.60 2.66
CA SER A 60 -2.63 3.36 3.75
C SER A 60 -3.16 3.92 5.07
N LYS A 61 -3.76 5.12 5.04
CA LYS A 61 -4.32 5.77 6.22
C LYS A 61 -5.50 4.98 6.77
N ALA A 62 -6.38 4.48 5.90
CA ALA A 62 -7.49 3.63 6.32
C ALA A 62 -7.01 2.37 7.05
N LEU A 63 -5.99 1.67 6.52
CA LEU A 63 -5.42 0.49 7.18
C LEU A 63 -4.75 0.83 8.52
N TYR A 64 -4.03 1.95 8.58
CA TYR A 64 -3.40 2.43 9.81
C TYR A 64 -4.45 2.76 10.89
N ASP A 65 -5.52 3.45 10.51
CA ASP A 65 -6.63 3.81 11.42
C ASP A 65 -7.39 2.59 11.95
N MET A 66 -7.42 1.49 11.18
CA MET A 66 -7.98 0.22 11.64
C MET A 66 -7.12 -0.48 12.71
N GLY A 67 -5.89 0.00 12.95
CA GLY A 67 -4.99 -0.54 13.97
C GLY A 67 -3.84 -1.39 13.41
N CYS A 68 -3.57 -1.34 12.09
CA CYS A 68 -2.35 -1.94 11.55
C CYS A 68 -1.12 -1.21 12.10
N TYR A 69 -0.18 -1.94 12.70
CA TYR A 69 1.00 -1.32 13.32
C TYR A 69 2.05 -0.88 12.30
N GLU A 70 2.01 -1.42 11.08
CA GLU A 70 2.91 -1.08 9.99
C GLU A 70 2.22 -1.31 8.64
N ILE A 71 2.48 -0.43 7.67
CA ILE A 71 1.94 -0.49 6.31
C ILE A 71 3.08 -0.73 5.32
N SER A 72 3.00 -1.85 4.59
CA SER A 72 3.92 -2.22 3.52
C SER A 72 3.43 -1.69 2.17
N LEU A 73 4.25 -0.86 1.53
CA LEU A 73 3.96 -0.18 0.27
C LEU A 73 4.59 -0.96 -0.89
N GLY A 74 3.74 -1.68 -1.64
CA GLY A 74 4.16 -2.65 -2.65
C GLY A 74 4.17 -2.12 -4.09
N ASP A 75 5.35 -2.04 -4.70
CA ASP A 75 5.52 -1.95 -6.15
C ASP A 75 5.33 -3.34 -6.77
N THR A 76 4.06 -3.72 -6.92
CA THR A 76 3.65 -5.09 -7.27
C THR A 76 4.20 -5.58 -8.61
N ILE A 77 4.40 -4.69 -9.57
CA ILE A 77 4.88 -5.03 -10.92
C ILE A 77 6.33 -4.56 -11.17
N GLY A 78 6.95 -3.85 -10.24
CA GLY A 78 8.35 -3.43 -10.30
C GLY A 78 8.61 -2.28 -11.29
N VAL A 79 7.59 -1.49 -11.63
CA VAL A 79 7.69 -0.41 -12.65
C VAL A 79 8.05 0.94 -12.05
N GLY A 80 8.16 1.02 -10.73
CA GLY A 80 8.53 2.24 -10.03
C GLY A 80 9.95 2.70 -10.36
N ASN A 81 10.17 4.00 -10.25
CA ASN A 81 11.48 4.62 -10.36
C ASN A 81 11.72 5.54 -9.15
N PRO A 82 12.96 6.03 -8.92
CA PRO A 82 13.27 6.83 -7.74
C PRO A 82 12.36 8.06 -7.57
N GLY A 83 12.00 8.73 -8.67
CA GLY A 83 11.12 9.89 -8.64
C GLY A 83 9.70 9.55 -8.19
N SER A 84 9.13 8.44 -8.70
CA SER A 84 7.79 8.00 -8.30
C SER A 84 7.78 7.45 -6.87
N ALA A 85 8.83 6.74 -6.45
CA ALA A 85 9.00 6.26 -5.07
C ALA A 85 9.01 7.41 -4.07
N VAL A 86 9.83 8.44 -4.30
CA VAL A 86 9.90 9.63 -3.43
C VAL A 86 8.56 10.38 -3.39
N ALA A 87 7.89 10.55 -4.53
CA ALA A 87 6.59 11.21 -4.59
C ALA A 87 5.52 10.44 -3.80
N MET A 88 5.52 9.11 -3.91
CA MET A 88 4.62 8.22 -3.17
C MET A 88 4.88 8.30 -1.66
N ILE A 89 6.13 8.13 -1.21
CA ILE A 89 6.48 8.21 0.21
C ILE A 89 6.15 9.59 0.80
N ARG A 90 6.39 10.68 0.07
CA ARG A 90 6.02 12.04 0.52
C ARG A 90 4.52 12.17 0.77
N ALA A 91 3.67 11.67 -0.12
CA ALA A 91 2.22 11.73 0.06
C ALA A 91 1.74 10.85 1.23
N VAL A 92 2.32 9.66 1.41
CA VAL A 92 1.92 8.74 2.48
C VAL A 92 2.33 9.29 3.85
N LYS A 93 3.55 9.83 3.98
CA LYS A 93 4.06 10.33 5.26
C LYS A 93 3.36 11.60 5.77
N GLU A 94 2.58 12.28 4.93
CA GLU A 94 1.69 13.36 5.36
C GLU A 94 0.51 12.86 6.19
N LYS A 95 0.18 11.56 6.11
CA LYS A 95 -0.98 10.96 6.79
C LYS A 95 -0.61 9.95 7.86
N ILE A 96 0.56 9.32 7.75
CA ILE A 96 1.02 8.24 8.63
C ILE A 96 2.49 8.51 9.00
N PRO A 97 2.90 8.34 10.26
CA PRO A 97 4.31 8.49 10.64
C PRO A 97 5.22 7.52 9.88
N VAL A 98 6.41 7.97 9.51
CA VAL A 98 7.32 7.23 8.62
C VAL A 98 7.83 5.93 9.26
N GLU A 99 7.92 5.89 10.59
CA GLU A 99 8.30 4.73 11.39
C GLU A 99 7.30 3.57 11.32
N HIS A 100 6.09 3.83 10.81
CA HIS A 100 5.05 2.82 10.57
C HIS A 100 4.97 2.40 9.09
N LEU A 101 5.93 2.79 8.27
CA LEU A 101 5.97 2.47 6.84
C LEU A 101 7.08 1.46 6.53
N ALA A 102 6.80 0.56 5.61
CA ALA A 102 7.78 -0.32 5.00
C ALA A 102 7.69 -0.26 3.47
N ALA A 103 8.81 -0.48 2.81
CA ALA A 103 8.90 -0.56 1.35
C ALA A 103 8.97 -2.02 0.89
N HIS A 104 8.14 -2.36 -0.10
CA HIS A 104 8.20 -3.64 -0.81
C HIS A 104 8.38 -3.34 -2.30
N PHE A 105 9.62 -3.28 -2.76
CA PHE A 105 9.94 -3.00 -4.15
C PHE A 105 10.38 -4.27 -4.87
N HIS A 106 9.61 -4.66 -5.90
CA HIS A 106 10.03 -5.73 -6.79
C HIS A 106 11.14 -5.25 -7.73
N ASP A 107 12.08 -6.15 -8.03
CA ASP A 107 13.23 -5.85 -8.89
C ASP A 107 13.02 -6.27 -10.35
N THR A 108 11.76 -6.41 -10.78
CA THR A 108 11.39 -6.88 -12.13
C THR A 108 12.09 -6.10 -13.26
N TYR A 109 12.31 -4.80 -13.05
CA TYR A 109 12.99 -3.90 -14.00
C TYR A 109 14.31 -3.33 -13.46
N GLY A 110 14.93 -4.01 -12.48
CA GLY A 110 16.21 -3.60 -11.89
C GLY A 110 16.15 -2.29 -11.09
N GLN A 111 14.96 -1.89 -10.63
CA GLN A 111 14.74 -0.61 -9.95
C GLN A 111 14.69 -0.73 -8.42
N ALA A 112 14.69 -1.94 -7.83
CA ALA A 112 14.37 -2.10 -6.41
C ALA A 112 15.37 -1.38 -5.50
N LEU A 113 16.68 -1.56 -5.74
CA LEU A 113 17.72 -0.94 -4.92
C LEU A 113 17.77 0.58 -5.08
N VAL A 114 17.59 1.10 -6.30
CA VAL A 114 17.58 2.55 -6.54
C VAL A 114 16.32 3.22 -5.98
N ASN A 115 15.18 2.51 -5.98
CA ASN A 115 13.96 2.97 -5.32
C ASN A 115 14.09 2.97 -3.79
N LEU A 116 14.82 1.99 -3.21
CA LEU A 116 15.08 1.93 -1.78
C LEU A 116 16.06 3.01 -1.30
N LEU A 117 17.03 3.37 -2.14
CA LEU A 117 18.02 4.41 -1.83
C LEU A 117 17.42 5.83 -1.81
N ALA A 118 16.38 6.07 -2.61
CA ALA A 118 15.80 7.38 -2.88
C ALA A 118 14.95 7.94 -1.72
#